data_AF-A0A506UIS8-F1
#
_entry.id   AF-A0A506UIS8-F1
#
_cell.length_a   1.000
_cell.length_b   1.000
_cell.length_c   1.000
_cell.angle_alpha   90.00
_cell.angle_beta   90.00
_cell.angle_gamma   90.00
#
_symmetry.space_group_name_H-M   'P 1'
#
loop_
_entity.id
_entity.type
_entity.pdbx_description
1 polymer ?
#
loop_
_entity_poly.entity_id
_entity_poly.type
_entity_poly.pdbx_seq_one_letter_code
_entity_poly.pdbx_strand_id
1 'polypeptide(L)'
;MTTSLLDKPAVARPASALTITQREALLAIDRYRHHRKRADGSWYIGPNFYGLKTIRALERPGLVRREKHPRGSRLVLTMAGRLAKDKLEARNA
;
A
#
# COMPACT_ATOMS: atom_id res chain seq x y z
N MET A 1 8.06 24.58 -2.43
CA MET A 1 8.52 23.55 -3.38
C MET A 1 7.50 22.43 -3.46
N THR A 2 6.72 22.36 -4.53
CA THR A 2 5.78 21.26 -4.79
C THR A 2 6.55 20.08 -5.35
N THR A 3 6.90 19.11 -4.50
CA THR A 3 7.45 17.83 -4.95
C THR A 3 6.41 17.13 -5.82
N SER A 4 6.76 16.83 -7.07
CA SER A 4 5.88 16.09 -7.98
C SER A 4 5.66 14.68 -7.43
N LEU A 5 4.48 14.10 -7.68
CA LEU A 5 4.19 12.71 -7.32
C LEU A 5 5.22 11.73 -7.91
N LEU A 6 5.77 12.07 -9.08
CA LEU A 6 6.77 11.27 -9.78
C LEU A 6 8.19 11.42 -9.20
N ASP A 7 8.46 12.42 -8.36
CA ASP A 7 9.76 12.57 -7.71
C ASP A 7 9.95 11.57 -6.57
N LYS A 8 8.84 10.98 -6.08
CA LYS A 8 8.86 9.99 -5.01
C LYS A 8 9.35 8.64 -5.57
N PRO A 9 10.49 8.08 -5.09
CA PRO A 9 11.03 6.83 -5.61
C PRO A 9 10.05 5.66 -5.55
N ALA A 10 9.23 5.61 -4.49
CA ALA A 10 8.20 4.60 -4.28
C ALA A 10 7.07 4.62 -5.34
N VAL A 11 6.92 5.72 -6.09
CA VAL A 11 5.97 5.87 -7.21
C VAL A 11 6.70 5.80 -8.55
N ALA A 12 7.90 6.40 -8.65
CA ALA A 12 8.71 6.39 -9.85
C ALA A 12 9.16 4.98 -10.25
N ARG A 13 9.76 4.26 -9.31
CA ARG A 13 10.41 2.95 -9.48
C ARG A 13 10.05 2.02 -8.31
N PRO A 14 8.77 1.63 -8.14
CA PRO A 14 8.31 0.84 -7.01
C PRO A 14 9.01 -0.52 -6.88
N ALA A 15 9.43 -1.12 -7.99
CA ALA A 15 10.14 -2.41 -8.00
C ALA A 15 11.52 -2.37 -7.32
N SER A 16 12.21 -1.22 -7.33
CA SER A 16 13.50 -1.06 -6.64
C SER A 16 13.36 -0.33 -5.30
N ALA A 17 12.35 0.55 -5.17
CA ALA A 17 12.17 1.37 -3.97
C ALA A 17 11.39 0.66 -2.84
N LEU A 18 10.54 -0.32 -3.16
CA LEU A 18 9.76 -1.08 -2.19
C LEU A 18 10.33 -2.47 -1.99
N THR A 19 10.32 -2.96 -0.75
CA THR A 19 10.66 -4.36 -0.44
C THR A 19 9.61 -5.32 -1.01
N ILE A 20 9.95 -6.61 -1.15
CA ILE A 20 9.00 -7.64 -1.64
C ILE A 20 7.69 -7.59 -0.84
N THR A 21 7.77 -7.61 0.49
CA THR A 21 6.59 -7.56 1.37
C THR A 21 5.78 -6.28 1.22
N GLN A 22 6.42 -5.14 0.96
CA GLN A 22 5.72 -3.88 0.71
C GLN A 22 4.97 -3.89 -0.64
N ARG A 23 5.58 -4.47 -1.67
CA ARG A 23 4.94 -4.66 -2.98
C ARG A 23 3.73 -5.58 -2.87
N GLU A 24 3.89 -6.72 -2.22
CA GLU A 24 2.79 -7.66 -1.97
C GLU A 24 1.67 -7.02 -1.16
N ALA A 25 1.99 -6.26 -0.12
CA ALA A 25 1.00 -5.52 0.66
C ALA A 25 0.23 -4.51 -0.21
N LEU A 26 0.92 -3.76 -1.08
CA LEU A 26 0.30 -2.79 -1.98
C LEU A 26 -0.69 -3.48 -2.94
N LEU A 27 -0.29 -4.61 -3.53
CA LEU A 27 -1.15 -5.40 -4.42
C LEU A 27 -2.34 -6.01 -3.65
N ALA A 28 -2.11 -6.53 -2.45
CA ALA A 28 -3.13 -7.14 -1.62
C ALA A 28 -4.21 -6.14 -1.16
N ILE A 29 -3.83 -4.90 -0.84
CA ILE A 29 -4.75 -3.83 -0.42
C ILE A 29 -5.78 -3.51 -1.51
N ASP A 30 -5.38 -3.56 -2.78
CA ASP A 30 -6.29 -3.32 -3.91
C ASP A 30 -7.14 -4.55 -4.22
N ARG A 31 -6.53 -5.74 -4.20
CA ARG A 31 -7.18 -7.01 -4.55
C ARG A 31 -8.25 -7.42 -3.55
N TYR A 32 -8.00 -7.28 -2.25
CA TYR A 32 -8.88 -7.80 -1.22
C TYR A 32 -9.83 -6.73 -0.68
N ARG A 33 -11.10 -7.11 -0.51
CA ARG A 33 -12.11 -6.22 0.10
C ARG A 33 -12.07 -6.25 1.63
N HIS A 34 -11.69 -7.39 2.20
CA HIS A 34 -11.74 -7.65 3.64
C HIS A 34 -10.41 -7.30 4.30
N HIS A 35 -10.42 -6.21 5.07
CA HIS A 35 -9.29 -5.75 5.87
C HIS A 35 -9.65 -5.83 7.36
N ARG A 36 -8.76 -6.38 8.19
CA ARG A 36 -8.92 -6.44 9.64
C ARG A 36 -7.67 -5.90 10.31
N LYS A 37 -7.83 -4.76 10.99
CA LYS A 37 -6.79 -4.16 11.82
C LYS A 37 -6.69 -4.91 13.16
N ARG A 38 -5.47 -5.16 13.65
CA ARG A 38 -5.21 -5.68 15.00
C ARG A 38 -4.86 -4.56 15.98
N ALA A 39 -4.87 -4.89 17.27
CA ALA A 39 -4.55 -3.95 18.35
C ALA A 39 -3.13 -3.37 18.25
N ASP A 40 -2.16 -4.19 17.81
CA ASP A 40 -0.76 -3.80 17.56
C ASP A 40 -0.58 -2.93 16.30
N GLY A 41 -1.67 -2.64 15.57
CA GLY A 41 -1.65 -1.86 14.33
C GLY A 41 -1.20 -2.63 13.09
N SER A 42 -0.97 -3.93 13.20
CA SER A 42 -0.83 -4.82 12.04
C SER A 42 -2.19 -5.07 11.36
N TRP A 43 -2.14 -5.61 10.15
CA TRP A 43 -3.32 -5.82 9.32
C TRP A 43 -3.35 -7.21 8.73
N TYR A 44 -4.53 -7.84 8.79
CA TYR A 44 -4.89 -8.91 7.89
C TYR A 44 -5.61 -8.32 6.67
N ILE A 45 -5.15 -8.72 5.49
CA ILE A 45 -5.66 -8.26 4.20
C ILE A 45 -5.92 -9.51 3.35
N GLY A 46 -7.19 -9.90 3.27
CA GLY A 46 -7.54 -11.24 2.79
C GLY A 46 -6.84 -12.33 3.63
N PRO A 47 -6.10 -13.28 3.01
CA PRO A 47 -5.36 -14.31 3.73
C PRO A 47 -4.02 -13.83 4.31
N ASN A 48 -3.55 -12.64 3.93
CA ASN A 48 -2.17 -12.20 4.20
C ASN A 48 -2.07 -11.35 5.47
N PHE A 49 -0.96 -11.50 6.18
CA PHE A 49 -0.61 -10.70 7.35
C PHE A 49 0.50 -9.69 7.03
N TYR A 50 0.27 -8.42 7.38
CA TYR A 50 1.24 -7.35 7.21
C TYR A 50 1.46 -6.60 8.51
N GLY A 51 2.71 -6.57 8.98
CA GLY A 51 3.09 -5.88 10.19
C GLY A 51 2.94 -4.36 10.09
N LEU A 52 2.83 -3.70 11.26
CA LEU A 52 2.69 -2.24 11.37
C LEU A 52 3.80 -1.48 10.62
N LYS A 53 5.05 -1.97 10.68
CA LYS A 53 6.19 -1.35 9.98
C LYS A 53 5.97 -1.31 8.46
N THR A 54 5.46 -2.40 7.88
CA THR A 54 5.15 -2.49 6.44
C THR A 54 4.07 -1.50 6.06
N ILE A 55 2.96 -1.45 6.80
CA ILE A 55 1.85 -0.53 6.52
C ILE A 55 2.31 0.93 6.65
N ARG A 56 3.05 1.27 7.70
CA ARG A 56 3.63 2.61 7.88
C ARG A 56 4.59 3.00 6.75
N ALA A 57 5.37 2.05 6.23
CA ALA A 57 6.26 2.30 5.11
C ALA A 57 5.52 2.61 3.79
N LEU A 58 4.28 2.14 3.64
CA LEU A 58 3.40 2.49 2.51
C LEU A 58 2.62 3.79 2.77
N GLU A 59 2.22 4.05 4.01
CA GLU A 59 1.51 5.28 4.40
C GLU A 59 2.42 6.52 4.32
N ARG A 60 3.69 6.42 4.75
CA ARG A 60 4.67 7.54 4.74
C ARG A 60 4.85 8.22 3.38
N PRO A 61 5.12 7.50 2.28
CA PRO A 61 5.18 8.10 0.94
C PRO A 61 3.81 8.52 0.39
N GLY A 62 2.72 8.15 1.09
CA GLY A 62 1.35 8.43 0.70
C GLY A 62 0.82 7.45 -0.35
N LEU A 63 1.31 6.21 -0.41
CA LEU A 63 0.78 5.18 -1.32
C LEU A 63 -0.55 4.62 -0.83
N VAL A 64 -0.71 4.55 0.50
CA VAL A 64 -1.89 4.00 1.15
C VAL A 64 -2.41 5.02 2.16
N ARG A 65 -3.73 5.10 2.31
CA ARG A 65 -4.38 5.84 3.40
C ARG A 65 -5.37 4.94 4.14
N ARG A 66 -5.71 5.34 5.36
CA ARG A 66 -6.81 4.73 6.13
C ARG A 66 -8.10 5.47 5.84
N GLU A 67 -9.17 4.71 5.73
CA GLU A 67 -10.52 5.21 5.56
C GLU A 67 -11.42 4.60 6.63
N LYS A 68 -12.38 5.40 7.12
CA LYS A 68 -13.42 4.91 8.02
C LYS A 68 -14.41 4.08 7.21
N HIS A 69 -14.75 2.90 7.73
CA HIS A 69 -15.71 2.00 7.15
C HIS A 69 -16.73 1.59 8.24
N PRO A 70 -17.99 1.29 7.91
CA PRO A 70 -18.99 0.88 8.92
C PRO A 70 -18.57 -0.33 9.76
N ARG A 71 -17.67 -1.17 9.21
CA ARG A 71 -17.11 -2.36 9.88
C ARG A 71 -15.70 -2.17 10.46
N GLY A 72 -15.23 -0.92 10.60
CA GLY A 72 -13.93 -0.58 11.18
C GLY A 72 -13.06 0.31 10.28
N SER A 73 -11.73 0.20 10.40
CA SER A 73 -10.82 0.91 9.50
C SER A 73 -10.50 0.06 8.27
N ARG A 74 -10.38 0.68 7.09
CA ARG A 74 -9.93 0.02 5.87
C ARG A 74 -8.71 0.75 5.29
N LEU A 75 -7.72 0.00 4.80
CA LEU A 75 -6.66 0.54 3.95
C LEU A 75 -7.15 0.70 2.52
N VAL A 76 -6.83 1.82 1.88
CA VAL A 76 -7.14 2.08 0.47
C VAL A 76 -5.95 2.71 -0.23
N LEU A 77 -5.76 2.37 -1.51
CA LEU A 77 -4.73 3.00 -2.33
C LEU A 77 -5.07 4.47 -2.60
N THR A 78 -4.06 5.33 -2.50
CA THR A 78 -4.15 6.68 -3.04
C THR A 78 -3.92 6.66 -4.55
N MET A 79 -4.03 7.81 -5.22
CA MET A 79 -3.62 7.93 -6.63
C MET A 79 -2.16 7.49 -6.84
N ALA A 80 -1.26 7.88 -5.92
CA ALA A 80 0.13 7.46 -5.95
C ALA A 80 0.30 5.94 -5.80
N GLY A 81 -0.50 5.33 -4.91
CA GLY A 81 -0.52 3.88 -4.72
C GLY A 81 -0.98 3.11 -5.93
N ARG A 82 -2.02 3.61 -6.63
CA ARG A 82 -2.51 3.00 -7.88
C ARG A 82 -1.46 3.05 -8.98
N LEU A 83 -0.84 4.22 -9.20
CA LEU A 83 0.26 4.35 -10.17
C LEU A 83 1.44 3.42 -9.86
N ALA A 84 1.79 3.27 -8.58
CA ALA A 84 2.84 2.34 -8.16
C ALA A 84 2.43 0.88 -8.42
N LYS A 85 1.17 0.53 -8.15
CA LYS A 85 0.58 -0.80 -8.42
C LYS A 85 0.63 -1.14 -9.91
N ASP A 86 0.15 -0.25 -10.78
CA ASP A 86 0.09 -0.47 -12.23
C ASP A 86 1.49 -0.72 -12.81
N LYS A 87 2.51 0.01 -12.33
CA LYS A 87 3.91 -0.21 -12.70
C LYS A 87 4.48 -1.56 -12.22
N LEU A 88 4.01 -2.05 -11.07
CA LEU A 88 4.42 -3.36 -10.57
C LEU A 88 3.79 -4.49 -11.39
N GLU A 89 2.52 -4.33 -11.80
CA GLU A 89 1.81 -5.30 -12.63
C GLU A 89 2.37 -5.35 -14.06
N ALA A 90 2.63 -4.20 -14.68
CA ALA A 90 3.20 -4.12 -16.03
C ALA A 90 4.58 -4.76 -16.18
N ARG A 91 5.34 -4.91 -15.07
CA ARG A 91 6.64 -5.60 -15.07
C ARG A 91 6.51 -7.12 -14.94
N ASN A 92 5.41 -7.60 -14.38
CA ASN A 92 5.17 -9.03 -14.16
C ASN A 92 4.31 -9.66 -15.27
N ALA A 93 3.80 -8.84 -16.19
CA ALA A 93 3.16 -9.25 -17.44
C ALA A 93 4.22 -9.51 -18.51
#